data_AF-A0A3M7IID8-F1
#
_entry.id   AF-A0A3M7IID8-F1
#
_cell.length_a   1.000
_cell.length_b   1.000
_cell.length_c   1.000
_cell.angle_alpha   90.00
_cell.angle_beta   90.00
_cell.angle_gamma   90.00
#
_symmetry.space_group_name_H-M   'P 1'
#
loop_
_entity.id
_entity.type
_entity.pdbx_description
1 polymer ?
#
loop_
_entity_poly.entity_id
_entity_poly.type
_entity_poly.pdbx_seq_one_letter_code
_entity_poly.pdbx_strand_id
1 'polypeptide(L)'
;MSGMSNVGSSGVYEAGDQVNYKNSEIQDQDRYNEGKANSHLGGDSKDEQSISNKLAAEAKKESQPEPESEEVKQSKIDATRPARQHGNEPSKGAKIDEQLREEEQEMMKKKGSFGSKAQ
;
A
#
# COMPACT_ATOMS: atom_id res chain seq x y z
N MET A 1 24.47 29.46 -41.42
CA MET A 1 23.01 29.41 -41.14
C MET A 1 22.41 28.26 -41.93
N SER A 2 21.26 27.77 -41.43
CA SER A 2 20.33 26.75 -41.96
C SER A 2 20.78 25.28 -41.86
N GLY A 3 20.33 24.62 -40.79
CA GLY A 3 19.96 23.20 -40.87
C GLY A 3 18.60 23.11 -41.57
N MET A 4 18.56 22.47 -42.74
CA MET A 4 17.38 22.32 -43.58
C MET A 4 16.47 21.20 -43.09
N SER A 5 15.86 21.34 -41.92
CA SER A 5 14.72 20.51 -41.51
C SER A 5 13.45 21.37 -41.49
N ASN A 6 12.31 20.77 -41.86
CA ASN A 6 11.01 21.44 -41.90
C ASN A 6 10.52 21.92 -40.52
N VAL A 7 11.26 21.56 -39.47
CA VAL A 7 10.96 21.85 -38.06
C VAL A 7 12.03 22.73 -37.40
N GLY A 8 13.12 23.13 -38.07
CA GLY A 8 14.16 23.99 -37.48
C GLY A 8 15.25 23.26 -36.67
N SER A 9 16.16 24.03 -36.07
CA SER A 9 17.35 23.54 -35.34
C SER A 9 16.96 22.72 -34.09
N SER A 10 17.53 21.53 -33.92
CA SER A 10 17.18 20.59 -32.84
C SER A 10 17.40 21.14 -31.43
N GLY A 11 18.33 22.09 -31.25
CA GLY A 11 18.57 22.76 -29.97
C GLY A 11 17.46 23.73 -29.54
N VAL A 12 16.46 24.01 -30.40
CA VAL A 12 15.29 24.83 -30.03
C VAL A 12 14.21 23.99 -29.37
N TYR A 13 14.26 22.66 -29.52
CA TYR A 13 13.36 21.71 -28.86
C TYR A 13 14.01 21.03 -27.65
N GLU A 14 15.11 21.57 -27.13
CA GLU A 14 15.86 21.02 -26.00
C GLU A 14 15.05 21.15 -24.70
N ALA A 15 14.16 20.18 -24.54
CA ALA A 15 14.04 19.32 -23.38
C ALA A 15 13.74 19.99 -22.03
N GLY A 16 12.47 20.31 -21.83
CA GLY A 16 11.91 20.38 -20.47
C GLY A 16 11.81 18.99 -19.84
N ASP A 17 10.96 18.12 -20.41
CA ASP A 17 10.64 16.80 -19.84
C ASP A 17 11.29 15.60 -20.56
N GLN A 18 12.07 15.84 -21.62
CA GLN A 18 12.63 14.77 -22.47
C GLN A 18 14.12 14.46 -22.22
N VAL A 19 14.75 15.14 -21.25
CA VAL A 19 16.12 14.85 -20.84
C VAL A 19 16.12 13.75 -19.78
N ASN A 20 16.81 12.65 -20.09
CA ASN A 20 17.17 11.65 -19.08
C ASN A 20 18.35 12.21 -18.26
N TYR A 21 18.07 12.78 -17.10
CA TYR A 21 19.09 13.22 -16.15
C TYR A 21 19.89 12.02 -15.62
N LYS A 22 21.16 12.23 -15.30
CA LYS A 22 21.95 11.20 -14.61
C LYS A 22 21.44 11.07 -13.18
N ASN A 23 21.45 9.86 -12.62
CA ASN A 23 21.01 9.63 -11.23
C ASN A 23 21.72 10.52 -10.20
N SER A 24 22.99 10.89 -10.45
CA SER A 24 23.74 11.84 -9.61
C SER A 24 23.14 13.24 -9.63
N GLU A 25 22.68 13.72 -10.79
CA GLU A 25 22.06 15.04 -10.95
C GLU A 25 20.63 15.06 -10.37
N ILE A 26 19.95 13.92 -10.31
CA ILE A 26 18.60 13.80 -9.74
C ILE A 26 18.64 13.85 -8.20
N GLN A 27 19.67 13.30 -7.57
CA GLN A 27 19.80 13.27 -6.11
C GLN A 27 20.14 14.64 -5.51
N ASP A 28 20.89 15.46 -6.25
CA ASP A 28 21.33 16.78 -5.82
C ASP A 28 20.32 17.90 -6.17
N GLN A 29 19.19 17.56 -6.79
CA GLN A 29 18.14 18.53 -7.11
C GLN A 29 17.29 18.83 -5.88
N ASP A 30 17.13 20.11 -5.56
CA ASP A 30 16.20 20.59 -4.53
C ASP A 30 14.76 20.31 -4.97
N ARG A 31 14.23 19.16 -4.54
CA ARG A 31 12.84 18.78 -4.82
C ARG A 31 11.92 19.72 -4.06
N TYR A 32 11.28 20.63 -4.79
CA TYR A 32 10.30 21.56 -4.23
C TYR A 32 9.20 20.78 -3.49
N ASN A 33 9.04 21.05 -2.18
CA ASN A 33 8.14 20.37 -1.23
C ASN A 33 8.62 19.02 -0.66
N GLU A 34 9.88 18.64 -0.82
CA GLU A 34 10.41 17.50 -0.08
C GLU A 34 10.51 17.82 1.43
N GLY A 35 9.94 16.95 2.26
CA GLY A 35 10.05 17.05 3.72
C GLY A 35 11.49 16.80 4.20
N LYS A 36 11.84 17.29 5.40
CA LYS A 36 13.16 17.05 5.99
C LYS A 36 13.45 15.54 6.05
N ALA A 37 14.66 15.16 5.66
CA ALA A 37 15.11 13.77 5.71
C ALA A 37 14.81 13.16 7.08
N ASN A 38 14.27 11.94 7.09
CA ASN A 38 13.89 11.16 8.28
C ASN A 38 12.72 11.72 9.13
N SER A 39 11.97 12.71 8.67
CA SER A 39 10.80 13.23 9.41
C SER A 39 9.69 12.19 9.68
N HIS A 40 9.75 11.02 9.05
CA HIS A 40 8.81 9.92 9.24
C HIS A 40 9.27 8.92 10.33
N LEU A 41 10.49 9.06 10.86
CA LEU A 41 11.01 8.18 11.91
C LEU A 41 10.69 8.77 13.29
N GLY A 42 9.90 8.06 14.10
CA GLY A 42 9.53 8.53 15.45
C GLY A 42 10.71 8.67 16.42
N GLY A 43 11.84 8.02 16.13
CA GLY A 43 13.08 8.10 16.91
C GLY A 43 14.13 9.03 16.34
N ASP A 44 13.81 9.89 15.35
CA ASP A 44 14.81 10.78 14.75
C ASP A 44 15.39 11.74 15.81
N SER A 45 16.72 11.84 15.83
CA SER A 45 17.45 12.77 16.69
C SER A 45 17.25 14.22 16.27
N LYS A 46 16.88 14.44 15.00
CA LYS A 46 16.55 15.75 14.44
C LYS A 46 15.06 16.10 14.53
N ASP A 47 14.24 15.24 15.12
CA ASP A 47 12.84 15.52 15.40
C ASP A 47 12.71 16.37 16.66
N GLU A 48 11.96 17.46 16.55
CA GLU A 48 11.73 18.50 17.56
C GLU A 48 10.68 18.09 18.61
N GLN A 49 10.03 16.93 18.44
CA GLN A 49 9.13 16.38 19.46
C GLN A 49 9.87 16.11 20.78
N SER A 50 9.20 16.38 21.90
CA SER A 50 9.74 16.06 23.22
C SER A 50 9.85 14.54 23.44
N ILE A 51 10.78 14.12 24.30
CA ILE A 51 11.02 12.69 24.62
C ILE A 51 9.73 12.02 25.13
N SER A 52 8.95 12.72 25.96
CA SER A 52 7.67 12.22 26.46
C SER A 52 6.65 11.98 25.34
N ASN A 53 6.62 12.86 24.33
CA ASN A 53 5.70 12.71 23.20
C ASN A 53 6.12 11.54 22.29
N LYS A 54 7.42 11.37 22.04
CA LYS A 54 7.96 10.24 21.27
C LYS A 54 7.60 8.90 21.93
N LEU A 55 7.86 8.78 23.24
CA LEU A 55 7.51 7.58 24.01
C LEU A 55 6.01 7.28 24.00
N ALA A 56 5.17 8.31 24.15
CA ALA A 56 3.72 8.13 24.09
C ALA A 56 3.22 7.71 22.70
N ALA A 57 3.85 8.21 21.63
CA ALA A 57 3.52 7.82 20.25
C ALA A 57 3.93 6.36 19.98
N GLU A 58 5.09 5.94 20.45
CA GLU A 58 5.60 4.58 20.28
C GLU A 58 4.77 3.57 21.08
N ALA A 59 4.42 3.88 22.33
CA ALA A 59 3.53 3.05 23.14
C ALA A 59 2.13 2.89 22.48
N LYS A 60 1.61 3.96 21.87
CA LYS A 60 0.36 3.87 21.09
C LYS A 60 0.53 2.96 19.88
N LYS A 61 1.65 3.05 19.17
CA LYS A 61 1.94 2.20 18.01
C LYS A 61 2.03 0.72 18.37
N GLU A 62 2.63 0.38 19.51
CA GLU A 62 2.65 -1.01 20.01
C GLU A 62 1.25 -1.49 20.42
N SER A 63 0.42 -0.61 20.99
CA SER A 63 -0.93 -0.97 21.47
C SER A 63 -1.96 -1.12 20.34
N GLN A 64 -1.74 -0.49 19.20
CA GLN A 64 -2.66 -0.49 18.07
C GLN A 64 -2.15 -1.48 17.01
N PRO A 65 -2.97 -2.45 16.57
CA PRO A 65 -2.62 -3.21 15.37
C PRO A 65 -2.47 -2.21 14.21
N GLU A 66 -1.40 -2.38 13.42
CA GLU A 66 -1.17 -1.56 12.22
C GLU A 66 -2.45 -1.47 11.39
N PRO A 67 -2.83 -0.27 10.89
CA PRO A 67 -4.08 -0.08 10.18
C PRO A 67 -4.11 -0.98 8.95
N GLU A 68 -4.92 -2.04 9.03
CA GLU A 68 -5.10 -2.95 7.91
C GLU A 68 -5.74 -2.22 6.74
N SER A 69 -5.20 -2.45 5.54
CA SER A 69 -5.78 -1.94 4.31
C SER A 69 -7.21 -2.45 4.14
N GLU A 70 -8.03 -1.69 3.40
CA GLU A 70 -9.40 -2.11 3.12
C GLU A 70 -9.44 -3.45 2.39
N GLU A 71 -8.48 -3.72 1.51
CA GLU A 71 -8.34 -5.00 0.81
C GLU A 71 -8.11 -6.16 1.79
N VAL A 72 -7.22 -6.00 2.77
CA VAL A 72 -6.96 -7.02 3.80
C VAL A 72 -8.22 -7.31 4.61
N LYS A 73 -8.96 -6.26 4.99
CA LYS A 73 -10.24 -6.42 5.69
C LYS A 73 -11.26 -7.18 4.85
N GLN A 74 -11.31 -6.94 3.54
CA GLN A 74 -12.21 -7.63 2.64
C GLN A 74 -11.81 -9.09 2.41
N SER A 75 -10.51 -9.38 2.25
CA SER A 75 -9.98 -10.75 2.13
C SER A 75 -10.32 -11.59 3.36
N LYS A 76 -10.33 -10.99 4.55
CA LYS A 76 -10.72 -11.68 5.78
C LYS A 76 -12.18 -12.12 5.77
N ILE A 77 -13.06 -11.41 5.06
CA ILE A 77 -14.48 -11.75 4.96
C ILE A 77 -14.68 -12.85 3.91
N ASP A 78 -14.17 -12.64 2.69
CA ASP A 78 -14.21 -13.63 1.61
C ASP A 78 -12.95 -13.44 0.76
N ALA A 79 -12.25 -14.56 0.54
CA ALA A 79 -10.93 -14.57 -0.10
C ALA A 79 -11.00 -14.13 -1.57
N THR A 80 -12.16 -14.24 -2.21
CA THR A 80 -12.40 -13.89 -3.62
C THR A 80 -12.83 -12.44 -3.83
N ARG A 81 -13.22 -11.72 -2.77
CA ARG A 81 -13.76 -10.35 -2.89
C ARG A 81 -12.80 -9.35 -3.52
N PRO A 82 -11.52 -9.26 -3.15
CA PRO A 82 -10.62 -8.26 -3.72
C PRO A 82 -10.52 -8.41 -5.24
N ALA A 83 -10.37 -9.65 -5.73
CA ALA A 83 -10.31 -9.93 -7.16
C ALA A 83 -11.59 -9.51 -7.88
N ARG A 84 -12.76 -9.87 -7.32
CA ARG A 84 -14.07 -9.50 -7.88
C ARG A 84 -14.29 -7.98 -7.90
N GLN A 85 -13.87 -7.27 -6.86
CA GLN A 85 -14.00 -5.80 -6.80
C GLN A 85 -13.17 -5.10 -7.86
N HIS A 86 -11.99 -5.65 -8.15
CA HIS A 86 -11.12 -5.18 -9.23
C HIS A 86 -11.55 -5.69 -10.63
N GLY A 87 -12.67 -6.41 -10.75
CA GLY A 87 -13.17 -6.95 -12.01
C GLY A 87 -12.37 -8.14 -12.57
N ASN A 88 -11.51 -8.74 -11.76
CA ASN A 88 -10.65 -9.85 -12.13
C ASN A 88 -11.24 -11.20 -11.70
N GLU A 89 -10.83 -12.28 -12.38
CA GLU A 89 -11.15 -13.61 -11.89
C GLU A 89 -10.32 -13.96 -10.63
N PRO A 90 -10.96 -14.48 -9.56
CA PRO A 90 -10.23 -14.90 -8.38
C PRO A 90 -9.29 -16.07 -8.69
N SER A 91 -8.14 -16.09 -8.01
CA SER A 91 -7.13 -17.13 -8.18
C SER A 91 -7.67 -18.51 -7.77
N LYS A 92 -7.04 -19.59 -8.25
CA LYS A 92 -7.39 -20.95 -7.85
C LYS A 92 -7.30 -21.15 -6.34
N GLY A 93 -6.29 -20.58 -5.69
CA GLY A 93 -6.12 -20.63 -4.24
C GLY A 93 -7.27 -19.93 -3.51
N ALA A 94 -7.59 -18.69 -3.88
CA ALA A 94 -8.68 -17.94 -3.25
C ALA A 94 -10.04 -18.64 -3.40
N LYS A 95 -10.28 -19.34 -4.53
CA LYS A 95 -11.49 -20.16 -4.71
C LYS A 95 -11.52 -21.36 -3.75
N ILE A 96 -10.39 -22.04 -3.57
CA ILE A 96 -10.27 -23.19 -2.65
C ILE A 96 -10.44 -22.75 -1.21
N ASP A 97 -9.82 -21.63 -0.83
CA ASP A 97 -9.93 -21.08 0.53
C ASP A 97 -11.37 -20.72 0.88
N GLU A 98 -12.12 -20.14 -0.07
CA GLU A 98 -13.54 -19.84 0.13
C GLU A 98 -14.40 -21.11 0.21
N GLN A 99 -14.14 -22.10 -0.65
CA GLN A 99 -14.83 -23.40 -0.61
C GLN A 99 -14.63 -24.11 0.74
N LEU A 100 -13.39 -24.17 1.22
CA LEU A 100 -13.07 -24.77 2.51
C LEU A 100 -13.83 -24.08 3.65
N ARG A 101 -13.91 -22.75 3.59
CA ARG A 101 -14.62 -21.93 4.57
C ARG A 101 -16.13 -22.20 4.56
N GLU A 102 -16.73 -22.30 3.37
CA GLU A 102 -18.15 -22.64 3.21
C GLU A 102 -18.43 -24.05 3.77
N GLU A 103 -17.60 -25.04 3.42
CA GLU A 103 -17.70 -26.42 3.91
C GLU A 103 -17.57 -26.49 5.44
N GLU A 104 -16.60 -25.78 6.03
CA GLU A 104 -16.42 -25.70 7.49
C GLU A 104 -17.63 -25.06 8.18
N GLN A 105 -18.18 -23.98 7.61
CA GLN A 105 -19.38 -23.33 8.14
C GLN A 105 -20.60 -24.27 8.07
N GLU A 106 -20.77 -25.00 6.98
CA GLU A 106 -21.83 -26.01 6.85
C GLU A 106 -21.67 -27.14 7.86
N MET A 107 -20.44 -27.65 8.03
CA MET A 107 -20.14 -28.68 9.03
C MET A 107 -20.41 -28.17 10.44
N MET A 108 -20.02 -26.93 10.77
CA MET A 108 -20.35 -26.30 12.06
C MET A 108 -21.84 -26.15 12.28
N LYS A 109 -22.62 -25.76 11.26
CA LYS A 109 -24.10 -25.70 11.35
C LYS A 109 -24.70 -27.09 11.60
N LYS A 110 -24.25 -28.10 10.86
CA LYS A 110 -24.69 -29.50 11.04
C LYS A 110 -24.33 -30.04 12.43
N LYS A 111 -23.12 -29.74 12.93
CA LYS A 111 -22.64 -30.14 14.26
C LYS A 111 -23.34 -29.38 15.39
N GLY A 112 -23.57 -28.08 15.24
CA GLY A 112 -24.30 -27.24 16.20
C GLY A 112 -25.77 -27.67 16.32
N SER A 113 -26.37 -28.14 15.22
CA SER A 113 -27.72 -28.74 15.25
C SER A 113 -27.79 -30.07 16.03
N PHE A 114 -26.65 -30.74 16.30
CA PHE A 114 -26.58 -31.99 17.04
C PHE A 114 -26.35 -31.79 18.56
N GLY A 115 -26.07 -30.56 19.01
CA GLY A 115 -25.65 -30.28 20.39
C GLY A 115 -26.36 -29.10 21.05
N SER A 116 -27.68 -29.19 21.23
CA SER A 116 -28.45 -28.63 22.37
C SER A 116 -29.96 -28.72 22.12
N LYS A 117 -30.53 -29.89 22.45
CA LYS A 117 -31.85 -29.93 23.11
C LYS A 117 -31.61 -30.40 24.53
N ALA A 118 -31.02 -29.53 25.36
CA ALA A 118 -31.17 -29.65 26.80
C ALA A 118 -32.34 -28.73 27.16
N GLN A 119 -33.36 -29.33 27.79
CA GLN A 119 -34.59 -28.70 28.28
C GLN A 119 -34.31 -27.55 29.24
#